data_AF-A0A945HD45-F1
#
_entry.id   AF-A0A945HD45-F1
#
_cell.length_a   1.000
_cell.length_b   1.000
_cell.length_c   1.000
_cell.angle_alpha   90.00
_cell.angle_beta   90.00
_cell.angle_gamma   90.00
#
_symmetry.space_group_name_H-M   'P 1'
#
loop_
_entity.id
_entity.type
_entity.pdbx_description
1 polymer ?
#
loop_
_entity_poly.entity_id
_entity_poly.type
_entity_poly.pdbx_seq_one_letter_code
_entity_poly.pdbx_strand_id
1 'polypeptide(L)'
;MQIKAEQKNTRQSARKVRLVANAVRKLSLQDAMEQLAVIERKASIVVAKVLRQAIANATHNHNIPVDQLELKSILVGEGPTYKRFRAVSRGRAHNIFKRSCHVKVILETKQTEKEVSKKVVKKAPATKKAKAKTTTKKVVKKVKK
;
A
#
# COMPACT_ATOMS: atom_id res chain seq x y z
N MET A 1 -0.63 -8.05 -10.48
CA MET A 1 -0.59 -9.23 -9.59
C MET A 1 -0.27 -8.77 -8.18
N GLN A 2 -0.74 -9.47 -7.13
CA GLN A 2 -0.48 -9.10 -5.73
C GLN A 2 0.44 -10.12 -5.05
N ILE A 3 1.49 -9.64 -4.39
CA ILE A 3 2.43 -10.44 -3.60
C ILE A 3 2.22 -10.08 -2.13
N LYS A 4 2.06 -11.10 -1.28
CA LYS A 4 1.83 -10.93 0.16
C LYS A 4 3.02 -11.43 0.97
N ALA A 5 3.35 -10.71 2.04
CA ALA A 5 4.20 -11.19 3.11
C ALA A 5 3.58 -10.86 4.46
N GLU A 6 3.73 -11.75 5.43
CA GLU A 6 3.19 -11.56 6.77
C GLU A 6 4.14 -12.05 7.86
N GLN A 7 4.22 -11.27 8.94
CA GLN A 7 4.87 -11.66 10.19
C GLN A 7 3.81 -11.73 11.28
N LYS A 8 3.61 -12.93 11.82
CA LYS A 8 2.61 -13.19 12.86
C LYS A 8 3.23 -13.14 14.27
N ASN A 9 2.40 -12.77 15.25
CA ASN A 9 2.72 -12.82 16.68
C ASN A 9 3.97 -12.00 17.06
N THR A 10 4.13 -10.83 16.46
CA THR A 10 5.22 -9.91 16.81
C THR A 10 4.96 -9.35 18.21
N ARG A 11 5.95 -9.42 19.11
CA ARG A 11 5.87 -8.92 20.50
C ARG A 11 5.95 -7.38 20.57
N GLN A 12 5.05 -6.70 19.88
CA GLN A 12 4.86 -5.25 19.91
C GLN A 12 3.37 -4.90 19.87
N SER A 13 3.02 -3.71 20.37
CA SER A 13 1.64 -3.21 20.25
C SER A 13 1.37 -2.72 18.84
N ALA A 14 0.21 -3.08 18.29
CA ALA A 14 -0.24 -2.66 16.96
C ALA A 14 -0.20 -1.12 16.79
N ARG A 15 -0.51 -0.34 17.84
CA ARG A 15 -0.46 1.13 17.79
C ARG A 15 0.94 1.66 17.44
N LYS A 16 2.00 1.09 18.04
CA LYS A 16 3.39 1.52 17.78
C LYS A 16 3.82 1.18 16.36
N VAL A 17 3.39 0.01 15.86
CA VAL A 17 3.72 -0.42 14.49
C VAL A 17 2.93 0.37 13.45
N ARG A 18 1.65 0.70 13.72
CA ARG A 18 0.82 1.55 12.86
C ARG A 18 1.44 2.92 12.62
N LEU A 19 2.07 3.52 13.64
CA LEU A 19 2.77 4.80 13.50
C LEU A 19 3.81 4.75 12.38
N VAL A 20 4.67 3.73 12.39
CA VAL A 20 5.73 3.55 11.37
C VAL A 20 5.13 3.14 10.03
N ALA A 21 4.17 2.22 10.02
CA ALA A 21 3.51 1.78 8.79
C ALA A 21 2.78 2.92 8.07
N ASN A 22 2.24 3.89 8.81
CA ASN A 22 1.57 5.06 8.23
C ASN A 22 2.56 6.02 7.55
N ALA A 23 3.77 6.18 8.10
CA ALA A 23 4.80 7.00 7.49
C ALA A 23 5.24 6.46 6.11
N VAL A 24 5.19 5.14 5.93
CA VAL A 24 5.73 4.46 4.75
C VAL A 24 4.66 4.15 3.69
N ARG A 25 3.38 4.21 4.05
CA ARG A 25 2.27 3.67 3.22
C ARG A 25 2.09 4.33 1.85
N LYS A 26 2.55 5.58 1.69
CA LYS A 26 2.40 6.37 0.46
C LYS A 26 3.72 6.62 -0.27
N LEU A 27 4.81 6.01 0.20
CA LEU A 27 6.12 6.16 -0.41
C LEU A 27 6.32 5.11 -1.50
N SER A 28 7.25 5.39 -2.41
CA SER A 28 7.73 4.38 -3.35
C SER A 28 8.44 3.24 -2.60
N LEU A 29 8.64 2.10 -3.24
CA LEU A 29 9.27 0.94 -2.59
C LEU A 29 10.71 1.24 -2.12
N GLN A 30 11.45 2.01 -2.90
CA GLN A 30 12.83 2.40 -2.59
C GLN A 30 12.87 3.40 -1.44
N ASP A 31 12.10 4.48 -1.53
CA ASP A 31 12.02 5.50 -0.48
C ASP A 31 11.54 4.90 0.85
N ALA A 32 10.61 3.94 0.78
CA ALA A 32 10.14 3.20 1.93
C ALA A 32 11.26 2.46 2.67
N MET A 33 12.17 1.81 1.93
CA MET A 33 13.30 1.07 2.49
C MET A 33 14.31 2.00 3.15
N GLU A 34 14.61 3.13 2.52
CA GLU A 34 15.51 4.15 3.04
C GLU A 34 14.93 4.82 4.29
N GLN A 35 13.67 5.22 4.24
CA GLN A 35 12.98 5.82 5.38
C GLN A 35 12.91 4.87 6.58
N LEU A 36 12.67 3.57 6.33
CA LEU A 36 12.67 2.56 7.40
C LEU A 36 14.04 2.35 8.02
N ALA A 37 15.13 2.59 7.29
CA ALA A 37 16.49 2.50 7.83
C ALA A 37 16.82 3.65 8.80
N VAL A 38 16.26 4.84 8.56
CA VAL A 38 16.53 6.04 9.36
C VAL A 38 15.61 6.15 10.59
N ILE A 39 14.39 5.60 10.54
CA ILE A 39 13.44 5.70 11.68
C ILE A 39 13.97 4.94 12.91
N GLU A 40 14.31 5.69 13.96
CA GLU A 40 14.78 5.20 15.28
C GLU A 40 13.64 4.65 16.16
N ARG A 41 12.86 3.70 15.65
CA ARG A 41 11.83 3.00 16.42
C ARG A 41 12.00 1.51 16.25
N LYS A 42 11.92 0.73 17.32
CA LYS A 42 11.96 -0.75 17.25
C LYS A 42 10.91 -1.35 16.28
N ALA A 43 9.84 -0.62 15.96
CA ALA A 43 8.85 -1.04 14.98
C ALA A 43 9.35 -0.99 13.53
N SER A 44 10.31 -0.11 13.19
CA SER A 44 10.89 -0.02 11.85
C SER A 44 11.57 -1.33 11.45
N ILE A 45 12.33 -1.92 12.36
CA ILE A 45 13.01 -3.21 12.17
C ILE A 45 12.02 -4.31 11.74
N VAL A 46 10.85 -4.37 12.40
CA VAL A 46 9.81 -5.36 12.09
C VAL A 46 9.23 -5.12 10.70
N VAL A 47 8.86 -3.87 10.39
CA VAL A 47 8.27 -3.52 9.10
C VAL A 47 9.27 -3.73 7.95
N ALA A 48 10.53 -3.32 8.14
CA ALA A 48 11.61 -3.53 7.20
C ALA A 48 11.85 -5.02 6.91
N LYS A 49 11.80 -5.87 7.95
CA LYS A 49 11.92 -7.32 7.77
C LYS A 49 10.81 -7.88 6.89
N VAL A 50 9.55 -7.50 7.12
CA VAL A 50 8.41 -7.95 6.32
C VAL A 50 8.47 -7.42 4.89
N LEU A 51 8.91 -6.17 4.72
CA LEU A 51 9.07 -5.56 3.40
C LEU A 51 10.14 -6.28 2.57
N ARG A 52 11.31 -6.55 3.17
CA ARG A 52 12.37 -7.35 2.53
C ARG A 52 11.91 -8.75 2.17
N GLN A 53 11.12 -9.38 3.04
CA GLN A 53 10.51 -10.68 2.75
C GLN A 53 9.55 -10.61 1.55
N ALA A 54 8.74 -9.55 1.45
CA ALA A 54 7.83 -9.35 0.31
C ALA A 54 8.59 -9.18 -1.01
N ILE A 55 9.68 -8.41 -0.99
CA ILE A 55 10.56 -8.22 -2.16
C ILE A 55 11.19 -9.55 -2.56
N ALA A 56 11.74 -10.31 -1.61
CA ALA A 56 12.34 -11.62 -1.88
C ALA A 56 11.32 -12.62 -2.46
N ASN A 57 10.08 -12.61 -1.98
CA ASN A 57 9.02 -13.45 -2.56
C ASN A 57 8.68 -13.04 -3.99
N ALA A 58 8.69 -11.73 -4.29
CA ALA A 58 8.42 -11.22 -5.63
C ALA A 58 9.53 -11.56 -6.61
N THR A 59 10.80 -11.48 -6.19
CA THR A 59 11.94 -11.80 -7.06
C THR A 59 12.10 -13.30 -7.25
N HIS A 60 12.04 -14.10 -6.19
CA HIS A 60 12.36 -15.53 -6.26
C HIS A 60 11.20 -16.38 -6.79
N ASN A 61 9.97 -16.15 -6.32
CA ASN A 61 8.84 -17.01 -6.68
C ASN A 61 8.09 -16.52 -7.92
N HIS A 62 8.17 -15.23 -8.21
CA HIS A 62 7.43 -14.61 -9.29
C HIS A 62 8.31 -14.02 -10.39
N ASN A 63 9.65 -14.02 -10.22
CA ASN A 63 10.62 -13.48 -11.18
C ASN A 63 10.31 -12.03 -11.60
N ILE A 64 9.75 -11.23 -10.69
CA ILE A 64 9.42 -9.82 -10.95
C ILE A 64 10.62 -8.96 -10.51
N PRO A 65 11.13 -8.06 -11.37
CA PRO A 65 12.18 -7.13 -10.98
C PRO A 65 11.65 -6.08 -9.98
N VAL A 66 12.53 -5.61 -9.09
CA VAL A 66 12.16 -4.73 -7.96
C VAL A 66 11.55 -3.40 -8.43
N ASP A 67 11.98 -2.88 -9.58
CA ASP A 67 11.56 -1.57 -10.12
C ASP A 67 10.08 -1.54 -10.52
N GLN A 68 9.52 -2.72 -10.83
CA GLN A 68 8.13 -2.90 -11.23
C GLN A 68 7.20 -3.09 -10.03
N LEU A 69 7.71 -3.11 -8.80
CA LEU A 69 6.92 -3.32 -7.60
C LEU A 69 6.52 -1.99 -6.95
N GLU A 70 5.28 -1.94 -6.47
CA GLU A 70 4.74 -0.85 -5.68
C GLU A 70 4.14 -1.36 -4.37
N LEU A 71 4.19 -0.50 -3.36
CA LEU A 71 3.49 -0.71 -2.10
C LEU A 71 2.00 -0.45 -2.28
N LYS A 72 1.19 -1.51 -2.31
CA LYS A 72 -0.28 -1.38 -2.37
C LYS A 72 -0.85 -1.07 -0.99
N SER A 73 -0.51 -1.89 0.00
CA SER A 73 -1.00 -1.69 1.37
C SER A 73 -0.12 -2.33 2.43
N ILE A 74 -0.09 -1.69 3.60
CA ILE A 74 0.53 -2.22 4.82
C ILE A 74 -0.56 -2.30 5.88
N LEU A 75 -0.90 -3.52 6.29
CA LEU A 75 -1.95 -3.82 7.25
C LEU A 75 -1.32 -4.25 8.58
N VAL A 76 -1.78 -3.64 9.67
CA VAL A 76 -1.30 -3.95 11.03
C VAL A 76 -2.50 -4.34 11.89
N GLY A 77 -2.64 -5.64 12.08
CA GLY A 77 -3.67 -6.28 12.90
C GLY A 77 -3.23 -6.44 14.35
N GLU A 78 -4.20 -6.58 15.25
CA GLU A 78 -3.96 -6.98 16.63
C GLU A 78 -3.76 -8.49 16.72
N GLY A 79 -2.90 -8.93 17.62
CA GLY A 79 -2.64 -10.34 17.90
C GLY A 79 -3.06 -10.74 19.31
N PRO A 80 -2.77 -12.00 19.71
CA PRO A 80 -3.09 -12.49 21.05
C PRO A 80 -2.43 -11.61 22.12
N THR A 81 -3.23 -11.24 23.13
CA THR A 81 -2.78 -10.39 24.23
C THR A 81 -2.65 -11.22 25.50
N TYR A 82 -1.46 -11.23 26.10
CA TYR A 82 -1.25 -11.92 27.37
C TYR A 82 -1.64 -11.03 28.52
N LYS A 83 -2.51 -11.55 29.39
CA LYS A 83 -2.88 -10.93 30.66
C LYS A 83 -1.82 -11.28 31.71
N ARG A 84 -1.26 -10.27 32.36
CA ARG A 84 -0.35 -10.37 33.51
C ARG A 84 -0.88 -9.46 34.60
N PHE A 85 -0.47 -9.65 35.84
CA PHE A 85 -0.79 -8.74 36.92
C PHE A 85 0.47 -8.04 37.41
N ARG A 86 0.29 -6.88 38.05
CA ARG A 86 1.32 -6.19 38.82
C ARG A 86 0.71 -5.84 40.17
N ALA A 87 1.39 -6.24 41.24
CA ALA A 87 1.03 -5.86 42.60
C ALA A 87 1.23 -4.36 42.81
N VAL A 88 0.32 -3.73 43.54
CA VAL A 88 0.27 -2.29 43.83
C VAL A 88 -0.04 -2.09 45.32
N SER A 89 0.00 -0.83 45.78
CA SER A 89 -0.30 -0.46 47.17
C SER A 89 -1.63 -1.01 47.69
N ARG A 90 -1.68 -1.25 49.01
CA ARG A 90 -2.89 -1.70 49.74
C ARG A 90 -3.44 -3.05 49.27
N GLY A 91 -2.57 -4.01 48.92
CA GLY A 91 -2.98 -5.36 48.51
C GLY A 91 -3.73 -5.42 47.17
N ARG A 92 -3.68 -4.36 46.37
CA ARG A 92 -4.37 -4.29 45.07
C ARG A 92 -3.52 -4.89 43.95
N ALA A 93 -4.17 -5.40 42.91
CA ALA A 93 -3.51 -5.86 41.69
C ALA A 93 -4.09 -5.14 40.46
N HIS A 94 -3.20 -4.65 39.59
CA HIS A 94 -3.59 -4.08 38.30
C HIS A 94 -3.17 -5.00 37.16
N ASN A 95 -3.97 -5.00 36.09
CA ASN A 95 -3.72 -5.83 34.91
C ASN A 95 -2.72 -5.14 33.98
N ILE A 96 -1.72 -5.90 33.53
CA ILE A 96 -0.78 -5.53 32.47
C ILE A 96 -1.05 -6.39 31.25
N PHE A 97 -1.30 -5.74 30.12
CA PHE A 97 -1.50 -6.41 28.84
C PHE A 97 -0.22 -6.42 28.01
N LYS A 98 0.37 -7.60 27.82
CA LYS A 98 1.47 -7.79 26.87
C LYS A 98 0.88 -8.09 25.49
N ARG A 99 0.64 -7.03 24.73
CA ARG A 99 0.01 -7.08 23.40
C ARG A 99 1.00 -7.59 22.35
N SER A 100 0.48 -8.29 21.35
CA SER A 100 1.18 -8.67 20.13
C SER A 100 0.45 -8.12 18.90
N CYS A 101 1.10 -8.18 17.73
CA CYS A 101 0.51 -7.76 16.47
C CYS A 101 0.89 -8.67 15.31
N HIS A 102 0.09 -8.57 14.24
CA HIS A 102 0.37 -9.19 12.95
C HIS A 102 0.61 -8.09 11.93
N VAL A 103 1.71 -8.17 11.19
CA VAL A 103 2.06 -7.21 10.13
C VAL A 103 1.94 -7.91 8.80
N LYS A 104 1.21 -7.31 7.86
CA LYS A 104 1.03 -7.82 6.50
C LYS A 104 1.38 -6.72 5.51
N VAL A 105 2.25 -7.02 4.56
CA VAL A 105 2.61 -6.13 3.45
C VAL A 105 2.10 -6.76 2.17
N ILE A 106 1.47 -5.93 1.33
CA ILE A 106 0.97 -6.32 0.02
C ILE A 106 1.67 -5.43 -1.01
N LEU A 107 2.43 -6.07 -1.89
CA LEU A 107 3.03 -5.45 -3.06
C LEU A 107 2.17 -5.72 -4.29
N GLU A 108 2.17 -4.78 -5.22
CA GLU A 108 1.50 -4.90 -6.51
C GLU A 108 2.47 -4.56 -7.65
N THR A 109 2.26 -5.18 -8.79
CA THR A 109 3.00 -4.86 -10.02
C THR A 109 2.47 -3.57 -10.63
N LYS A 110 3.36 -2.61 -10.92
CA LYS A 110 3.05 -1.41 -11.71
C LYS A 110 2.39 -1.80 -13.03
N GLN A 111 1.21 -1.27 -13.30
CA GLN A 111 0.63 -1.35 -14.63
C GLN A 111 1.31 -0.31 -15.50
N THR A 112 2.27 -0.70 -16.33
CA THR A 112 2.73 0.17 -17.41
C THR A 112 1.56 0.47 -18.34
N GLU A 113 1.32 1.75 -18.62
CA GLU A 113 0.20 2.32 -19.38
C GLU A 113 -0.03 1.71 -20.78
N LYS A 114 0.92 0.91 -21.27
CA LYS A 114 0.85 0.14 -22.52
C LYS A 114 -0.30 -0.88 -22.58
N GLU A 115 -0.90 -1.27 -21.44
CA GLU A 115 -2.08 -2.17 -21.43
C GLU A 115 -3.44 -1.45 -21.44
N VAL A 116 -3.48 -0.17 -21.09
CA VAL A 116 -4.73 0.62 -21.03
C VAL A 116 -5.20 0.97 -22.45
N SER A 117 -4.27 1.27 -23.36
CA SER A 117 -4.57 1.56 -24.77
C SER A 117 -5.15 0.35 -25.53
N LYS A 118 -4.75 -0.89 -25.19
CA LYS A 118 -5.28 -2.11 -25.84
C LYS A 118 -6.70 -2.49 -25.40
N LYS A 119 -7.16 -2.07 -24.21
CA LYS A 119 -8.51 -2.36 -23.71
C LYS A 119 -9.58 -1.41 -24.26
N VAL A 120 -9.22 -0.16 -24.59
CA VAL A 120 -10.17 0.82 -25.14
C VAL A 120 -10.53 0.51 -26.61
N VAL A 121 -9.58 0.00 -27.41
CA VAL A 121 -9.81 -0.31 -28.83
C VAL A 121 -10.74 -1.53 -29.05
N LYS A 122 -10.78 -2.49 -28.11
CA LYS A 122 -11.57 -3.72 -28.25
C LYS A 122 -13.06 -3.58 -27.90
N LYS A 123 -13.53 -2.44 -27.37
CA LYS A 123 -14.89 -2.31 -26.82
C LYS A 123 -15.88 -1.47 -27.65
N ALA A 124 -15.53 -1.07 -28.87
CA ALA A 124 -16.46 -0.38 -29.77
C ALA A 124 -16.81 -1.25 -30.99
N PRO A 125 -18.03 -1.81 -31.09
CA PRO A 125 -18.57 -2.24 -32.35
C PRO A 125 -19.34 -1.10 -33.04
N ALA A 126 -19.17 -1.02 -34.35
CA ALA A 126 -19.75 -0.05 -35.25
C ALA A 126 -21.29 -0.12 -35.34
N THR A 127 -21.95 1.04 -35.39
CA THR A 127 -23.26 1.22 -36.03
C THR A 127 -23.27 2.46 -36.93
N LYS A 128 -24.09 2.35 -37.97
CA LYS A 128 -23.97 2.96 -39.30
C LYS A 128 -24.45 4.42 -39.39
N LYS A 129 -23.86 5.11 -40.38
CA LYS A 129 -24.32 6.28 -41.16
C LYS A 129 -25.77 6.76 -40.91
N ALA A 130 -25.92 8.05 -40.60
CA ALA A 130 -27.05 8.87 -41.05
C ALA A 130 -26.55 10.29 -41.41
N LYS A 131 -26.97 10.75 -42.59
CA LYS A 131 -26.61 12.04 -43.23
C LYS A 131 -27.37 13.20 -42.58
N ALA A 132 -26.75 14.38 -42.48
CA ALA A 132 -27.44 15.66 -42.68
C ALA A 132 -26.43 16.74 -43.12
N LYS A 133 -26.62 17.24 -44.35
CA LYS A 133 -26.04 18.50 -44.85
C LYS A 133 -26.86 19.66 -44.25
N THR A 134 -26.20 20.71 -43.79
CA THR A 134 -26.63 22.10 -44.08
C THR A 134 -25.50 23.08 -43.85
N THR A 135 -25.14 23.76 -44.94
CA THR A 135 -24.42 25.02 -45.04
C THR A 135 -25.10 26.14 -44.25
N THR A 136 -24.32 27.01 -43.60
CA THR A 136 -24.54 28.48 -43.65
C THR A 136 -23.29 29.24 -43.21
N LYS A 137 -23.13 30.39 -43.86
CA LYS A 137 -21.97 31.28 -43.90
C LYS A 137 -21.83 32.10 -42.61
N LYS A 138 -20.58 32.33 -42.19
CA LYS A 138 -19.96 33.66 -42.01
C LYS A 138 -20.86 34.78 -41.46
N VAL A 139 -20.72 35.14 -40.17
CA VAL A 139 -20.85 36.54 -39.69
C VAL A 139 -19.84 36.82 -38.57
N VAL A 140 -19.17 37.94 -38.76
CA VAL A 140 -18.11 38.60 -37.98
C VAL A 140 -18.70 39.33 -36.76
N LYS A 141 -17.98 39.36 -35.62
CA LYS A 141 -17.77 40.62 -34.85
C LYS A 141 -16.69 40.48 -33.77
N LYS A 142 -15.61 41.26 -33.94
CA LYS A 142 -14.81 41.89 -32.87
C LYS A 142 -15.74 42.49 -31.80
N VAL A 143 -15.36 42.48 -30.52
CA VAL A 143 -15.13 43.68 -29.67
C VAL A 143 -14.37 43.29 -28.39
N LYS A 144 -13.35 44.11 -28.11
CA LYS A 144 -12.53 44.35 -26.90
C LYS A 144 -13.16 44.02 -25.53
N LYS A 145 -12.37 43.45 -24.61
CA LYS A 145 -11.65 44.18 -23.54
C LYS A 145 -10.49 43.35 -23.03
#